data_AF-N8RMR3-F1
#
_entry.id   AF-N8RMR3-F1
#
_cell.length_a   1.000
_cell.length_b   1.000
_cell.length_c   1.000
_cell.angle_alpha   90.00
_cell.angle_beta   90.00
_cell.angle_gamma   90.00
#
_symmetry.space_group_name_H-M   'P 1'
#
loop_
_entity.id
_entity.type
_entity.pdbx_description
1 polymer ?
#
loop_
_entity_poly.entity_id
_entity_poly.type
_entity_poly.pdbx_seq_one_letter_code
_entity_poly.pdbx_strand_id
1 'polypeptide(L)'
;MKVKASRNKQIIVRLTADEHQDINDACNALQLNQSDYIRKKILSDDYSQLIDQRDIHTIRMIGIVLPKILIELQDKDLIPEELCDITELVHELKIIVRRLNDQVR
;
A
#
# COMPACT_ATOMS: atom_id res chain seq x y z
N MET A 1 -38.82 2.76 -24.85
CA MET A 1 -37.91 3.03 -23.71
C MET A 1 -36.57 3.49 -24.26
N LYS A 2 -36.14 4.73 -24.01
CA LYS A 2 -34.80 5.20 -24.39
C LYS A 2 -33.78 4.48 -23.50
N VAL A 3 -32.99 3.59 -24.08
CA VAL A 3 -31.82 3.00 -23.41
C VAL A 3 -30.90 4.18 -23.05
N LYS A 4 -30.73 4.44 -21.75
CA LYS A 4 -29.77 5.44 -21.27
C LYS A 4 -28.42 5.07 -21.85
N ALA A 5 -27.82 5.95 -22.64
CA ALA A 5 -26.46 5.83 -23.16
C ALA A 5 -25.44 5.99 -22.02
N SER A 6 -25.44 5.07 -21.07
CA SER A 6 -24.38 4.92 -20.10
C SER A 6 -23.41 3.88 -20.64
N ARG A 7 -22.15 4.28 -20.90
CA ARG A 7 -20.96 3.44 -21.21
C ARG A 7 -20.43 3.43 -22.66
N ASN A 8 -20.48 4.54 -23.40
CA ASN A 8 -19.77 4.63 -24.71
C ASN A 8 -18.49 5.48 -24.70
N LYS A 9 -18.02 5.97 -23.54
CA LYS A 9 -16.74 6.67 -23.47
C LYS A 9 -15.60 5.66 -23.29
N GLN A 10 -14.68 5.63 -24.25
CA GLN A 10 -13.47 4.82 -24.20
C GLN A 10 -12.30 5.68 -23.72
N ILE A 11 -11.45 5.12 -22.86
CA ILE A 11 -10.21 5.72 -22.40
C ILE A 11 -9.08 4.83 -22.88
N ILE A 12 -8.13 5.41 -23.61
CA ILE A 12 -6.93 4.71 -24.08
C ILE A 12 -5.78 5.15 -23.19
N VAL A 13 -5.17 4.20 -22.48
CA VAL A 13 -3.99 4.43 -21.65
C VAL A 13 -2.82 3.75 -22.35
N ARG A 14 -1.73 4.50 -22.57
CA ARG A 14 -0.47 3.94 -23.07
C ARG A 14 0.41 3.63 -21.87
N LEU A 15 0.94 2.42 -21.85
CA LEU A 15 1.79 1.93 -20.78
C LEU A 15 3.08 1.41 -21.40
N THR A 16 4.18 1.62 -20.71
CA THR A 16 5.42 0.88 -20.92
C THR A 16 5.23 -0.59 -20.51
N ALA A 17 6.19 -1.44 -20.88
CA ALA A 17 6.12 -2.87 -20.53
C ALA A 17 6.11 -3.08 -19.00
N ASP A 18 6.96 -2.33 -18.29
CA ASP A 18 7.08 -2.41 -16.83
C ASP A 18 5.79 -1.93 -16.15
N GLU A 19 5.22 -0.79 -16.57
CA GLU A 19 3.94 -0.30 -16.04
C GLU A 19 2.78 -1.26 -16.29
N HIS A 20 2.76 -1.93 -17.45
CA HIS A 20 1.75 -2.94 -17.75
C HIS A 20 1.89 -4.17 -16.84
N GLN A 21 3.13 -4.57 -16.53
CA GLN A 21 3.39 -5.67 -15.60
C GLN A 21 2.94 -5.31 -14.18
N ASP A 22 3.30 -4.12 -13.68
CA ASP A 22 2.87 -3.63 -12.36
C ASP A 22 1.34 -3.61 -12.23
N ILE A 23 0.63 -3.19 -13.29
CA ILE A 23 -0.83 -3.21 -13.32
C ILE A 23 -1.37 -4.63 -13.23
N ASN A 24 -0.76 -5.60 -13.94
CA ASN A 24 -1.19 -6.99 -13.86
C ASN A 24 -1.00 -7.57 -12.47
N ASP A 25 0.13 -7.29 -11.85
CA ASP A 25 0.44 -7.80 -10.51
C ASP A 25 -0.52 -7.21 -9.47
N ALA A 26 -0.82 -5.90 -9.57
CA ALA A 26 -1.83 -5.25 -8.74
C ALA A 26 -3.24 -5.82 -9.00
N CYS A 27 -3.61 -6.09 -10.25
CA CYS A 27 -4.90 -6.71 -10.59
C CYS A 27 -5.04 -8.12 -10.01
N ASN A 28 -3.98 -8.92 -10.10
CA ASN A 28 -3.92 -10.27 -9.53
C ASN A 28 -4.03 -10.24 -8.00
N ALA A 29 -3.28 -9.34 -7.36
CA ALA A 29 -3.29 -9.12 -5.92
C ALA A 29 -4.68 -8.73 -5.39
N LEU A 30 -5.36 -7.81 -6.08
CA LEU A 30 -6.66 -7.28 -5.69
C LEU A 30 -7.84 -8.10 -6.22
N GLN A 31 -7.59 -9.15 -7.00
CA GLN A 31 -8.61 -9.94 -7.71
C GLN A 31 -9.56 -9.08 -8.57
N LEU A 32 -9.00 -8.07 -9.24
CA LEU A 32 -9.73 -7.17 -10.13
C LEU A 32 -9.32 -7.40 -11.59
N ASN A 33 -10.23 -7.17 -12.53
CA ASN A 33 -9.83 -7.05 -13.93
C ASN A 33 -9.17 -5.67 -14.18
N GLN A 34 -8.31 -5.60 -15.20
CA GLN A 34 -7.59 -4.37 -15.54
C GLN A 34 -8.51 -3.15 -15.74
N SER A 35 -9.68 -3.34 -16.37
CA SER A 35 -10.59 -2.22 -16.65
C SER A 35 -11.18 -1.61 -15.40
N ASP A 36 -11.50 -2.44 -14.40
CA ASP A 36 -12.06 -2.01 -13.13
C ASP A 36 -10.96 -1.42 -12.23
N TYR A 37 -9.75 -2.00 -12.25
CA TYR A 37 -8.58 -1.44 -11.56
C TYR A 37 -8.25 -0.04 -12.09
N ILE A 38 -8.11 0.12 -13.41
CA ILE A 38 -7.82 1.43 -14.05
C ILE A 38 -8.93 2.43 -13.80
N ARG A 39 -10.20 1.99 -13.87
CA ARG A 39 -11.33 2.88 -13.57
C ARG A 39 -11.29 3.38 -12.14
N LYS A 40 -11.06 2.49 -11.17
CA LYS A 40 -10.89 2.89 -9.76
C LYS A 40 -9.68 3.82 -9.60
N LYS A 41 -8.56 3.52 -10.25
CA LYS A 41 -7.34 4.31 -10.15
C LYS A 41 -7.43 5.71 -10.77
N ILE A 42 -8.29 5.91 -11.77
CA ILE A 42 -8.45 7.22 -12.43
C ILE A 42 -9.62 8.01 -11.86
N LEU A 43 -10.70 7.33 -11.43
CA LEU A 43 -11.97 7.98 -11.09
C LEU A 43 -12.30 7.98 -9.60
N SER A 44 -11.51 7.31 -8.74
CA SER A 44 -11.73 7.35 -7.30
C SER A 44 -10.82 8.40 -6.64
N ASP A 45 -11.40 9.18 -5.73
CA ASP A 45 -10.63 10.04 -4.82
C ASP A 45 -10.10 9.28 -3.59
N ASP A 46 -10.59 8.06 -3.37
CA ASP A 46 -10.17 7.17 -2.29
C ASP A 46 -9.51 5.90 -2.87
N TYR A 47 -8.20 5.81 -2.66
CA TYR A 47 -7.34 4.73 -3.14
C TYR A 47 -7.16 3.59 -2.13
N SER A 48 -7.77 3.67 -0.95
CA SER A 48 -7.64 2.63 0.10
C SER A 48 -8.03 1.23 -0.39
N GLN A 49 -8.99 1.15 -1.32
CA GLN A 49 -9.43 -0.12 -1.94
C GLN A 49 -8.44 -0.72 -2.94
N LEU A 50 -7.36 -0.02 -3.27
CA LEU A 50 -6.29 -0.50 -4.15
C LEU A 50 -5.05 -0.97 -3.38
N ILE A 51 -5.10 -0.94 -2.05
CA ILE A 51 -4.03 -1.46 -1.20
C ILE A 51 -4.27 -2.96 -1.00
N ASP A 52 -3.27 -3.79 -1.33
CA ASP A 52 -3.33 -5.23 -1.06
C ASP A 52 -3.33 -5.48 0.46
N GLN A 53 -4.23 -6.34 0.93
CA GLN A 53 -4.27 -6.74 2.34
C GLN A 53 -2.96 -7.41 2.80
N ARG A 54 -2.22 -8.06 1.89
CA ARG A 54 -0.90 -8.62 2.15
C ARG A 54 0.12 -7.53 2.45
N ASP A 55 0.04 -6.38 1.78
CA ASP A 55 0.93 -5.25 2.05
C ASP A 55 0.61 -4.65 3.42
N ILE A 56 -0.67 -4.49 3.75
CA ILE A 56 -1.12 -4.05 5.08
C ILE A 56 -0.60 -5.00 6.17
N HIS A 57 -0.72 -6.31 5.95
CA HIS A 57 -0.23 -7.32 6.87
C HIS A 57 1.30 -7.25 7.02
N THR A 58 2.03 -7.08 5.92
CA THR A 58 3.49 -6.96 5.93
C THR A 58 3.94 -5.73 6.71
N ILE A 59 3.31 -4.57 6.47
CA ILE A 59 3.59 -3.34 7.23
C ILE A 59 3.31 -3.54 8.72
N ARG A 60 2.21 -4.21 9.09
CA ARG A 60 1.90 -4.56 10.49
C ARG A 60 2.99 -5.45 11.10
N MET A 61 3.45 -6.46 10.37
CA MET A 61 4.51 -7.36 10.84
C MET A 61 5.83 -6.61 11.03
N ILE A 62 6.24 -5.76 10.09
CA ILE A 62 7.45 -4.93 10.21
C ILE A 62 7.32 -4.02 11.44
N GLY A 63 6.16 -3.36 11.63
CA GLY A 63 5.92 -2.50 12.79
C GLY A 63 5.96 -3.20 14.15
N ILE A 64 5.76 -4.53 14.19
CA ILE A 64 5.89 -5.35 15.41
C ILE A 64 7.32 -5.84 15.61
N VAL A 65 8.00 -6.23 14.54
CA VAL A 65 9.33 -6.85 14.59
C VAL A 65 10.44 -5.83 14.76
N LEU A 66 10.38 -4.69 14.04
CA LEU A 66 11.42 -3.68 14.04
C LEU A 66 11.72 -3.08 15.44
N PRO A 67 10.73 -2.76 16.30
CA PRO A 67 11.00 -2.33 17.67
C PRO A 67 11.70 -3.39 18.51
N LYS A 68 11.43 -4.68 18.28
CA LYS A 68 12.08 -5.77 19.02
C LYS A 68 13.54 -5.89 18.63
N ILE A 69 13.83 -5.79 17.33
CA ILE A 69 15.21 -5.76 16.83
C ILE A 69 15.97 -4.57 17.43
N LEU A 70 15.36 -3.38 17.48
CA LEU A 70 15.98 -2.21 18.12
C LEU A 70 16.35 -2.44 19.60
N ILE A 71 15.46 -3.07 20.37
CA ILE A 71 15.72 -3.40 21.78
C ILE A 71 16.93 -4.34 21.90
N GLU A 72 16.98 -5.40 21.08
CA GLU A 72 18.11 -6.36 21.05
C GLU A 72 19.44 -5.75 20.57
N LEU A 73 19.35 -4.61 19.89
CA LEU A 73 20.49 -3.87 19.34
C LEU A 73 20.98 -2.74 20.26
N GLN A 74 20.18 -2.33 21.25
CA GLN A 74 20.45 -1.19 22.12
C GLN A 74 21.71 -1.38 22.99
N ASP A 75 22.05 -2.63 23.30
CA ASP A 75 23.25 -3.01 24.07
C ASP A 75 24.46 -3.37 23.18
N LYS A 76 24.36 -3.16 21.87
CA LYS A 76 25.47 -3.35 20.93
C LYS A 76 26.07 -1.98 20.58
N ASP A 77 27.37 -1.96 20.26
CA ASP A 77 28.12 -0.77 19.83
C ASP A 77 27.59 -0.25 18.48
N LEU A 78 26.40 0.31 18.48
CA LEU A 78 25.79 0.99 17.35
C LEU A 78 26.14 2.47 17.38
N ILE A 79 26.28 3.04 16.19
CA ILE A 79 26.55 4.46 16.02
C ILE A 79 25.30 5.22 16.50
N PRO A 80 25.42 6.19 17.45
CA PRO A 80 24.28 6.87 18.06
C PRO A 80 23.32 7.54 17.07
N GLU A 81 23.84 8.00 15.92
CA GLU A 81 23.07 8.64 14.86
C GLU A 81 22.17 7.63 14.12
N GLU A 82 22.68 6.44 13.79
CA GLU A 82 21.89 5.37 13.16
C GLU A 82 20.77 4.87 14.09
N LEU A 83 21.04 4.80 15.39
CA LEU A 83 20.03 4.47 16.39
C LEU A 83 18.90 5.50 16.47
N CYS A 84 19.22 6.79 16.30
CA CYS A 84 18.24 7.86 16.29
C CYS A 84 17.30 7.72 15.09
N ASP A 85 17.86 7.59 13.88
CA ASP A 85 17.10 7.46 12.63
C ASP A 85 16.17 6.23 12.64
N ILE A 86 16.66 5.08 13.11
CA ILE A 86 15.85 3.86 13.17
C ILE A 86 14.75 4.00 14.23
N THR A 87 15.01 4.69 15.34
CA THR A 87 14.01 4.94 16.38
C THR A 87 12.88 5.83 15.89
N GLU A 88 13.20 6.88 15.13
CA GLU A 88 12.21 7.76 14.50
C GLU A 88 11.37 7.00 13.47
N LEU A 89 12.00 6.23 12.59
CA LEU A 89 11.30 5.37 11.61
C LEU A 89 10.36 4.37 12.30
N VAL A 90 10.79 3.77 13.42
CA VAL A 90 9.93 2.88 14.22
C VAL A 90 8.73 3.62 14.81
N HIS A 91 8.91 4.86 15.25
CA HIS A 91 7.83 5.66 15.79
C HIS A 91 6.78 5.98 14.72
N GLU A 92 7.21 6.42 13.55
CA GLU A 92 6.33 6.68 12.41
C GLU A 92 5.57 5.42 11.98
N LEU A 93 6.28 4.29 11.89
CA LEU A 93 5.68 3.01 11.54
C LEU A 93 4.64 2.55 12.57
N LYS A 94 4.87 2.76 13.87
CA LYS A 94 3.88 2.49 14.93
C LYS A 94 2.62 3.32 14.76
N ILE A 95 2.75 4.60 14.41
CA ILE A 95 1.60 5.48 14.15
C ILE A 95 0.80 4.97 12.94
N ILE A 96 1.49 4.60 11.85
CA ILE A 96 0.87 4.04 10.65
C ILE A 96 0.10 2.74 11.00
N VAL A 97 0.74 1.80 11.69
CA VAL A 97 0.11 0.55 12.11
C VAL A 97 -1.10 0.79 13.02
N ARG A 98 -1.02 1.77 13.94
CA ARG A 98 -2.16 2.14 14.79
C ARG A 98 -3.35 2.65 13.96
N ARG A 99 -3.11 3.55 13.01
CA ARG A 99 -4.15 4.06 12.10
C ARG A 99 -4.76 2.93 11.25
N LEU A 100 -3.92 2.03 10.73
CA LEU A 100 -4.38 0.85 9.98
C LEU A 100 -5.22 -0.11 10.84
N ASN A 101 -4.98 -0.18 12.15
CA ASN A 101 -5.79 -1.00 13.05
C ASN A 101 -7.12 -0.32 13.41
N ASP A 102 -7.13 1.00 13.55
CA ASP A 102 -8.33 1.78 13.87
C ASP A 102 -9.33 1.80 12.70
N GLN A 103 -8.85 1.71 11.44
CA GLN A 103 -9.72 1.62 10.24
C GLN A 103 -10.36 0.24 10.00
N VAL A 104 -9.90 -0.80 10.71
CA VAL A 104 -10.40 -2.20 10.55
C VAL A 104 -11.34 -2.60 11.71
N ARG A 105 -11.64 -1.68 12.64
CA ARG A 105 -12.59 -1.88 13.75
C ARG A 105 -14.02 -1.46 13.42
#